data_AF-A0A969WM20-F1
#
_entry.id   AF-A0A969WM20-F1
#
_cell.length_a   1.000
_cell.length_b   1.000
_cell.length_c   1.000
_cell.angle_alpha   90.00
_cell.angle_beta   90.00
_cell.angle_gamma   90.00
#
_symmetry.space_group_name_H-M   'P 1'
#
loop_
_entity.id
_entity.type
_entity.pdbx_description
1 polymer ?
#
loop_
_entity_poly.entity_id
_entity_poly.type
_entity_poly.pdbx_seq_one_letter_code
_entity_poly.pdbx_strand_id
1 'polypeptide(L)'
;SRLVMNQLEKEYPKLSFQYRTNIRKEEINEALKKIDSDLGQTLFVANSSVIPDGGVIEVKDDEDNWRIILVSEAKHQGKDIQNIKMGKLVGKNNDQDLMVAGNAIERSHKNISEIANLMLSESHFPYVLFLAGSNFLTETISITRPDGRVVTLEYNSGMLNRLDRLTSANYGMPINTNLCKNKFVKHKDKTIMLQATSIFTQGDGEKWNPKDIFEIMMDISETSLQILGSDLFIQLTKDK
;
A
#
# COMPACT_ATOMS: atom_id res chain seq x y z
N SER A 1 4.82 -1.16 -10.77
CA SER A 1 3.81 -2.19 -11.10
C SER A 1 3.96 -2.79 -12.49
N ARG A 2 3.83 -2.06 -13.61
CA ARG A 2 4.00 -2.69 -14.94
C ARG A 2 5.35 -3.37 -15.15
N LEU A 3 6.44 -2.76 -14.66
CA LEU A 3 7.77 -3.38 -14.70
C LEU A 3 7.84 -4.68 -13.88
N VAL A 4 7.14 -4.74 -12.74
CA VAL A 4 7.03 -5.95 -11.90
C VAL A 4 6.29 -7.04 -12.66
N MET A 5 5.14 -6.73 -13.27
CA MET A 5 4.41 -7.68 -14.11
C MET A 5 5.30 -8.25 -15.23
N ASN A 6 6.01 -7.40 -15.96
CA ASN A 6 6.92 -7.83 -17.03
C ASN A 6 8.07 -8.71 -16.51
N GLN A 7 8.49 -8.54 -15.25
CA GLN A 7 9.51 -9.40 -14.64
C GLN A 7 8.91 -10.74 -14.22
N LEU A 8 7.73 -10.73 -13.60
CA LEU A 8 6.99 -11.95 -13.25
C LEU A 8 6.68 -12.81 -14.48
N GLU A 9 6.31 -12.21 -15.61
CA GLU A 9 6.12 -12.93 -16.88
C GLU A 9 7.39 -13.62 -17.39
N LYS A 10 8.57 -13.04 -17.12
CA LYS A 10 9.86 -13.65 -17.49
C LYS A 10 10.24 -14.79 -16.54
N GLU A 11 10.00 -14.62 -15.25
CA GLU A 11 10.34 -15.60 -14.22
C GLU A 11 9.38 -16.79 -14.20
N TYR A 12 8.10 -16.55 -14.49
CA TYR A 12 7.03 -17.54 -14.48
C TYR A 12 6.33 -17.62 -15.85
N PRO A 13 7.03 -18.04 -16.92
CA PRO A 13 6.51 -18.01 -18.29
C PRO A 13 5.34 -18.98 -18.56
N LYS A 14 5.00 -19.84 -17.59
CA LYS A 14 3.83 -20.73 -17.64
C LYS A 14 2.57 -20.09 -17.04
N LEU A 15 2.71 -19.01 -16.28
CA LEU A 15 1.60 -18.29 -15.65
C LEU A 15 1.16 -17.12 -16.54
N SER A 16 -0.12 -16.77 -16.46
CA SER A 16 -0.66 -15.60 -17.14
C SER A 16 -0.90 -14.48 -16.14
N PHE A 17 -0.41 -13.29 -16.44
CA PHE A 17 -0.56 -12.11 -15.60
C PHE A 17 -1.38 -11.03 -16.31
N GLN A 18 -2.04 -10.17 -15.54
CA GLN A 18 -2.64 -8.95 -16.08
C GLN A 18 -2.49 -7.76 -15.14
N TYR A 19 -2.52 -6.57 -15.73
CA TYR A 19 -2.48 -5.30 -15.01
C TYR A 19 -3.80 -4.55 -15.18
N ARG A 20 -4.37 -4.13 -14.06
CA ARG A 20 -5.60 -3.34 -14.01
C ARG A 20 -5.35 -1.99 -13.33
N THR A 21 -6.04 -0.96 -13.79
CA THR A 21 -5.95 0.39 -13.20
C THR A 21 -7.06 0.69 -12.21
N ASN A 22 -8.12 -0.11 -12.20
CA ASN A 22 -9.28 0.08 -11.34
C ASN A 22 -9.97 -1.24 -11.03
N ILE A 23 -10.68 -1.23 -9.90
CA ILE A 23 -11.58 -2.28 -9.44
C ILE A 23 -12.97 -1.66 -9.29
N ARG A 24 -14.01 -2.30 -9.82
CA ARG A 24 -15.39 -1.79 -9.69
C ARG A 24 -15.96 -2.12 -8.32
N LYS A 25 -16.82 -1.25 -7.79
CA LYS A 25 -17.52 -1.54 -6.52
C LYS A 25 -18.44 -2.76 -6.63
N GLU A 26 -19.02 -2.98 -7.80
CA GLU A 26 -19.81 -4.17 -8.14
C GLU A 26 -19.00 -5.47 -7.96
N GLU A 27 -17.76 -5.50 -8.44
CA GLU A 27 -16.87 -6.67 -8.30
C GLU A 27 -16.56 -7.00 -6.84
N ILE A 28 -16.30 -5.97 -6.02
CA ILE A 28 -16.10 -6.12 -4.56
C ILE A 28 -17.36 -6.70 -3.92
N ASN A 29 -18.53 -6.18 -4.29
CA ASN A 29 -19.80 -6.66 -3.76
C ASN A 29 -20.09 -8.12 -4.17
N GLU A 30 -19.80 -8.51 -5.40
CA GLU A 30 -19.97 -9.90 -5.85
C GLU A 30 -18.99 -10.85 -5.15
N ALA A 31 -17.75 -10.43 -4.90
CA ALA A 31 -16.81 -11.21 -4.09
C ALA A 31 -17.31 -11.41 -2.65
N LEU A 32 -17.84 -10.36 -2.03
CA LEU A 32 -18.42 -10.42 -0.69
C LEU A 32 -19.65 -11.35 -0.61
N LYS A 33 -20.54 -11.30 -1.61
CA LYS A 33 -21.73 -12.17 -1.67
C LYS A 33 -21.39 -13.66 -1.77
N LYS A 34 -20.25 -14.02 -2.37
CA LYS A 34 -19.76 -15.40 -2.42
C LYS A 34 -19.35 -15.92 -1.03
N ILE A 35 -19.02 -15.02 -0.11
CA ILE A 35 -18.63 -15.36 1.27
C ILE A 35 -19.87 -15.46 2.15
N ASP A 36 -20.76 -14.47 2.07
CA ASP A 36 -22.00 -14.44 2.86
C ASP A 36 -23.08 -13.62 2.12
N SER A 37 -24.31 -14.13 2.09
CA SER A 37 -25.41 -13.55 1.31
C SER A 37 -25.85 -12.16 1.81
N ASP A 38 -25.51 -11.78 3.04
CA ASP A 38 -25.88 -10.49 3.63
C ASP A 38 -24.82 -9.40 3.33
N LEU A 39 -23.67 -9.77 2.76
CA LEU A 39 -22.59 -8.83 2.42
C LEU A 39 -22.72 -8.30 0.98
N GLY A 40 -22.09 -7.16 0.68
CA GLY A 40 -22.06 -6.61 -0.68
C GLY A 40 -23.41 -6.11 -1.24
N GLN A 41 -24.37 -5.76 -0.38
CA GLN A 41 -25.76 -5.48 -0.78
C GLN A 41 -25.98 -4.06 -1.34
N THR A 42 -25.08 -3.12 -1.05
CA THR A 42 -25.30 -1.70 -1.34
C THR A 42 -24.46 -1.21 -2.51
N LEU A 43 -25.11 -0.56 -3.48
CA LEU A 43 -24.46 0.17 -4.56
C LEU A 43 -25.34 1.37 -4.98
N PHE A 44 -24.99 2.57 -4.54
CA PHE A 44 -25.75 3.78 -4.85
C PHE A 44 -25.38 4.40 -6.20
N VAL A 45 -24.14 4.18 -6.65
CA VAL A 45 -23.59 4.73 -7.89
C VAL A 45 -23.02 3.57 -8.70
N ALA A 46 -23.68 3.22 -9.80
CA ALA A 46 -23.40 2.00 -10.57
C ALA A 46 -21.96 1.94 -11.13
N ASN A 47 -21.37 3.08 -11.48
CA ASN A 47 -20.02 3.17 -12.02
C ASN A 47 -18.94 3.47 -10.96
N SER A 48 -19.26 3.28 -9.66
CA SER A 48 -18.29 3.50 -8.59
C SER A 48 -17.12 2.51 -8.68
N SER A 49 -15.90 3.01 -8.44
CA SER A 49 -14.67 2.24 -8.54
C SER A 49 -13.60 2.73 -7.58
N VAL A 50 -12.65 1.84 -7.31
CA VAL A 50 -11.41 2.12 -6.58
C VAL A 50 -10.27 2.16 -7.59
N ILE A 51 -9.44 3.20 -7.49
CA ILE A 51 -8.33 3.45 -8.41
C ILE A 51 -7.05 3.62 -7.56
N PRO A 52 -6.32 2.52 -7.28
CA PRO A 52 -4.97 2.60 -6.74
C PRO A 52 -4.05 3.21 -7.80
N ASP A 53 -3.25 4.22 -7.45
CA ASP A 53 -2.40 4.93 -8.41
C ASP A 53 -1.29 4.04 -8.99
N GLY A 54 -0.81 3.06 -8.23
CA GLY A 54 0.09 2.02 -8.71
C GLY A 54 -0.61 0.85 -9.40
N GLY A 55 -1.95 0.82 -9.44
CA GLY A 55 -2.74 -0.24 -10.05
C GLY A 55 -2.70 -1.59 -9.31
N VAL A 56 -3.23 -2.61 -9.99
CA VAL A 56 -3.41 -3.97 -9.50
C VAL A 56 -2.75 -4.95 -10.48
N ILE A 57 -2.01 -5.93 -9.97
CA ILE A 57 -1.51 -7.07 -10.75
C ILE A 57 -2.22 -8.33 -10.28
N GLU A 58 -2.67 -9.13 -11.23
CA GLU A 58 -3.34 -10.41 -11.00
C GLU A 58 -2.61 -11.53 -11.74
N VAL A 59 -2.72 -12.74 -11.22
CA VAL A 59 -2.32 -14.00 -11.88
C VAL A 59 -3.56 -14.85 -12.13
N LYS A 60 -3.60 -15.58 -13.25
CA LYS A 60 -4.67 -16.55 -13.51
C LYS A 60 -4.36 -17.87 -12.82
N ASP A 61 -5.29 -18.38 -12.03
CA ASP A 61 -5.16 -19.68 -11.36
C ASP A 61 -5.59 -20.86 -12.24
N ASP A 62 -5.40 -22.07 -11.72
CA ASP A 62 -5.69 -23.33 -12.41
C ASP A 62 -7.19 -23.53 -12.72
N GLU A 63 -8.06 -22.78 -12.05
CA GLU A 63 -9.51 -22.75 -12.26
C GLU A 63 -9.95 -21.56 -13.14
N ASP A 64 -9.00 -20.93 -13.84
CA ASP A 64 -9.20 -19.77 -14.69
C ASP A 64 -9.67 -18.48 -13.96
N ASN A 65 -9.58 -18.43 -12.63
CA ASN A 65 -9.89 -17.22 -11.86
C ASN A 65 -8.69 -16.28 -11.79
N TRP A 66 -8.94 -14.98 -11.81
CA TRP A 66 -7.90 -13.96 -11.60
C TRP A 66 -7.72 -13.69 -10.11
N ARG A 67 -6.49 -13.85 -9.62
CA ARG A 67 -6.10 -13.72 -8.22
C ARG A 67 -5.14 -12.56 -8.06
N ILE A 68 -5.46 -11.61 -7.18
CA ILE A 68 -4.64 -10.41 -6.97
C ILE A 68 -3.33 -10.79 -6.28
N ILE A 69 -2.20 -10.37 -6.86
CA ILE A 69 -0.86 -10.60 -6.31
C ILE A 69 -0.13 -9.32 -5.92
N LEU A 70 -0.64 -8.15 -6.35
CA LEU A 70 -0.10 -6.86 -5.93
C LEU A 70 -1.15 -5.77 -6.09
N VAL A 71 -1.33 -4.96 -5.04
CA VAL A 71 -1.95 -3.64 -5.11
C VAL A 71 -0.97 -2.63 -4.56
N SER A 72 -0.66 -1.59 -5.33
CA SER A 72 0.33 -0.59 -4.91
C SER A 72 -0.27 0.80 -4.90
N GLU A 73 0.03 1.56 -3.84
CA GLU A 73 -0.36 2.94 -3.71
C GLU A 73 0.81 3.81 -3.24
N ALA A 74 0.95 5.02 -3.79
CA ALA A 74 1.95 5.99 -3.33
C ALA A 74 1.28 7.25 -2.79
N LYS A 75 1.79 7.76 -1.66
CA LYS A 75 1.30 8.99 -1.04
C LYS A 75 2.45 9.91 -0.65
N HIS A 76 2.31 11.17 -1.02
CA HIS A 76 3.24 12.23 -0.65
C HIS A 76 2.54 13.26 0.21
N GLN A 77 3.09 13.56 1.39
CA GLN A 77 2.57 14.60 2.27
C GLN A 77 3.72 15.28 3.03
N GLY A 78 3.60 16.60 3.19
CA GLY A 78 4.62 17.42 3.81
C GLY A 78 5.65 17.92 2.78
N LYS A 79 5.76 19.24 2.66
CA LYS A 79 6.69 19.92 1.74
C LYS A 79 7.77 20.73 2.49
N ASP A 80 7.88 20.54 3.80
CA ASP A 80 8.73 21.36 4.66
C ASP A 80 10.20 21.27 4.24
N ILE A 81 10.68 20.07 3.89
CA ILE A 81 12.04 19.86 3.38
C ILE A 81 12.32 20.74 2.15
N GLN A 82 11.41 20.74 1.17
CA GLN A 82 11.56 21.54 -0.05
C GLN A 82 11.45 23.04 0.25
N ASN A 83 10.52 23.45 1.11
CA ASN A 83 10.34 24.86 1.47
C ASN A 83 11.58 25.42 2.17
N ILE A 84 12.15 24.67 3.13
CA ILE A 84 13.37 25.05 3.86
C ILE A 84 14.55 25.15 2.90
N LYS A 85 14.77 24.14 2.03
CA LYS A 85 15.84 24.16 1.01
C LYS A 85 15.72 25.38 0.07
N MET A 86 14.49 25.85 -0.20
CA MET A 86 14.23 27.04 -1.02
C MET A 86 14.22 28.36 -0.23
N GLY A 87 14.40 28.34 1.09
CA GLY A 87 14.29 29.52 1.93
C GLY A 87 12.87 30.09 2.04
N LYS A 88 11.85 29.32 1.67
CA LYS A 88 10.46 29.75 1.70
C LYS A 88 9.88 29.62 3.10
N LEU A 89 9.32 30.71 3.63
CA LEU A 89 8.50 30.69 4.84
C LEU A 89 7.04 30.36 4.49
N VAL A 90 6.34 29.78 5.45
CA VAL A 90 4.97 29.28 5.33
C VAL A 90 4.12 29.79 6.50
N GLY A 91 2.86 29.33 6.59
CA GLY A 91 1.89 29.81 7.57
C GLY A 91 1.08 30.99 7.03
N LYS A 92 0.02 31.36 7.76
CA LYS A 92 -0.92 32.42 7.34
C LYS A 92 -0.22 33.76 7.08
N ASN A 93 0.82 34.05 7.86
CA ASN A 93 1.58 35.30 7.78
C ASN A 93 2.92 35.13 7.03
N ASN A 94 3.22 33.95 6.47
CA ASN A 94 4.51 33.61 5.84
C ASN A 94 5.72 33.88 6.75
N ASP A 95 5.61 33.49 8.02
CA ASP A 95 6.58 33.74 9.09
C ASP A 95 7.12 32.45 9.74
N GLN A 96 6.64 31.28 9.32
CA GLN A 96 7.00 29.99 9.90
C GLN A 96 7.90 29.18 8.97
N ASP A 97 8.82 28.38 9.52
CA ASP A 97 9.59 27.42 8.73
C ASP A 97 8.79 26.15 8.39
N LEU A 98 7.84 25.79 9.25
CA LEU A 98 7.12 24.52 9.20
C LEU A 98 5.63 24.75 9.03
N MET A 99 4.99 23.91 8.22
CA MET A 99 3.54 23.84 8.12
C MET A 99 3.00 22.79 9.08
N VAL A 100 1.94 23.11 9.82
CA VAL A 100 1.21 22.10 10.60
C VAL A 100 0.63 21.06 9.64
N ALA A 101 0.98 19.79 9.84
CA ALA A 101 0.59 18.74 8.92
C ALA A 101 -0.93 18.50 8.92
N GLY A 102 -1.51 18.42 7.72
CA GLY A 102 -2.93 18.05 7.55
C GLY A 102 -3.20 16.57 7.79
N ASN A 103 -4.43 16.14 7.50
CA ASN A 103 -4.91 14.77 7.71
C ASN A 103 -5.36 14.05 6.42
N ALA A 104 -5.02 14.59 5.25
CA ALA A 104 -5.46 14.03 3.96
C ALA A 104 -5.02 12.58 3.72
N ILE A 105 -3.95 12.14 4.38
CA ILE A 105 -3.42 10.77 4.36
C ILE A 105 -4.40 9.72 4.91
N GLU A 106 -5.33 10.11 5.79
CA GLU A 106 -6.34 9.20 6.37
C GLU A 106 -7.22 8.56 5.29
N ARG A 107 -7.34 9.18 4.11
CA ARG A 107 -8.10 8.64 2.97
C ARG A 107 -7.54 7.32 2.43
N SER A 108 -6.28 6.99 2.70
CA SER A 108 -5.69 5.70 2.29
C SER A 108 -6.44 4.50 2.87
N HIS A 109 -7.00 4.63 4.08
CA HIS A 109 -7.78 3.55 4.74
C HIS A 109 -8.98 3.09 3.93
N LYS A 110 -9.59 3.99 3.15
CA LYS A 110 -10.74 3.65 2.31
C LYS A 110 -10.35 2.63 1.23
N ASN A 111 -9.28 2.89 0.47
CA ASN A 111 -8.83 1.97 -0.57
C ASN A 111 -8.34 0.63 0.04
N ILE A 112 -7.63 0.69 1.16
CA ILE A 112 -7.19 -0.50 1.91
C ILE A 112 -8.38 -1.38 2.29
N SER A 113 -9.42 -0.79 2.88
CA SER A 113 -10.64 -1.52 3.30
C SER A 113 -11.39 -2.14 2.12
N GLU A 114 -11.44 -1.43 0.99
CA GLU A 114 -12.10 -1.92 -0.23
C GLU A 114 -11.39 -3.16 -0.81
N ILE A 115 -10.06 -3.14 -0.86
CA ILE A 115 -9.28 -4.30 -1.33
C ILE A 115 -9.30 -5.43 -0.29
N ALA A 116 -9.28 -5.11 1.01
CA ALA A 116 -9.40 -6.13 2.06
C ALA A 116 -10.72 -6.90 1.94
N ASN A 117 -11.82 -6.19 1.67
CA ASN A 117 -13.13 -6.80 1.41
C ASN A 117 -13.14 -7.66 0.14
N LEU A 118 -12.52 -7.18 -0.95
CA LEU A 118 -12.42 -7.95 -2.19
C LEU A 118 -11.65 -9.26 -1.99
N MET A 119 -10.61 -9.22 -1.16
CA MET A 119 -9.72 -10.34 -0.87
C MET A 119 -10.06 -11.04 0.45
N LEU A 120 -11.29 -10.93 0.94
CA LEU A 120 -11.67 -11.47 2.26
C LEU A 120 -11.59 -13.00 2.32
N SER A 121 -11.71 -13.69 1.19
CA SER A 121 -11.51 -15.14 1.06
C SER A 121 -10.05 -15.56 0.89
N GLU A 122 -9.12 -14.61 0.76
CA GLU A 122 -7.71 -14.87 0.48
C GLU A 122 -6.90 -15.02 1.76
N SER A 123 -5.82 -15.82 1.71
CA SER A 123 -4.86 -15.98 2.81
C SER A 123 -3.64 -15.03 2.72
N HIS A 124 -3.67 -14.11 1.77
CA HIS A 124 -2.70 -13.03 1.60
C HIS A 124 -3.40 -11.68 1.38
N PHE A 125 -2.67 -10.61 1.65
CA PHE A 125 -3.11 -9.24 1.43
C PHE A 125 -1.94 -8.38 0.90
N PRO A 126 -1.69 -8.42 -0.42
CA PRO A 126 -0.53 -7.80 -1.04
C PRO A 126 -0.74 -6.31 -1.32
N TYR A 127 -1.26 -5.58 -0.34
CA TYR A 127 -1.41 -4.13 -0.42
C TYR A 127 -0.14 -3.47 0.10
N VAL A 128 0.54 -2.72 -0.77
CA VAL A 128 1.71 -1.91 -0.41
C VAL A 128 1.40 -0.43 -0.49
N LEU A 129 1.74 0.31 0.56
CA LEU A 129 1.60 1.76 0.64
C LEU A 129 2.97 2.40 0.81
N PHE A 130 3.41 3.16 -0.20
CA PHE A 130 4.66 3.92 -0.16
C PHE A 130 4.42 5.36 0.30
N LEU A 131 5.14 5.79 1.32
CA LEU A 131 5.04 7.11 1.92
C LEU A 131 6.34 7.91 1.69
N ALA A 132 6.20 9.19 1.36
CA ALA A 132 7.33 10.11 1.23
C ALA A 132 6.96 11.54 1.64
N GLY A 133 7.93 12.30 2.12
CA GLY A 133 7.80 13.69 2.52
C GLY A 133 7.95 13.92 4.03
N SER A 134 7.98 15.19 4.42
CA SER A 134 8.33 15.63 5.79
C SER A 134 7.37 15.16 6.88
N ASN A 135 6.19 14.63 6.53
CA ASN A 135 5.22 14.14 7.50
C ASN A 135 5.39 12.64 7.83
N PHE A 136 6.33 11.95 7.17
CA PHE A 136 6.54 10.50 7.33
C PHE A 136 7.98 10.15 7.75
N LEU A 137 8.63 11.09 8.44
CA LEU A 137 9.99 10.90 8.94
C LEU A 137 10.05 9.78 9.98
N THR A 138 11.12 9.00 9.95
CA THR A 138 11.47 8.01 10.99
C THR A 138 12.79 8.33 11.68
N GLU A 139 13.48 9.37 11.24
CA GLU A 139 14.71 9.89 11.83
C GLU A 139 14.71 11.41 11.84
N THR A 140 15.37 12.00 12.83
CA THR A 140 15.52 13.46 12.91
C THR A 140 16.53 13.92 11.87
N ILE A 141 16.12 14.86 11.03
CA ILE A 141 16.96 15.43 9.97
C ILE A 141 17.23 16.91 10.21
N SER A 142 18.35 17.41 9.71
CA SER A 142 18.72 18.83 9.75
C SER A 142 18.93 19.36 8.35
N ILE A 143 18.33 20.51 8.06
CA ILE A 143 18.31 21.09 6.72
C ILE A 143 18.79 22.52 6.80
N THR A 144 19.82 22.84 6.02
CA THR A 144 20.36 24.19 5.92
C THR A 144 19.56 25.00 4.92
N ARG A 145 19.09 26.17 5.35
CA ARG A 145 18.44 27.16 4.50
C ARG A 145 19.48 27.93 3.67
N PRO A 146 19.06 28.63 2.58
CA PRO A 146 19.95 29.48 1.80
C PRO A 146 20.63 30.61 2.59
N ASP A 147 20.02 31.04 3.70
CA ASP A 147 20.57 32.06 4.62
C ASP A 147 21.59 31.49 5.63
N GLY A 148 21.92 30.20 5.54
CA GLY A 148 22.87 29.50 6.42
C GLY A 148 22.26 28.98 7.72
N ARG A 149 21.00 29.32 8.04
CA ARG A 149 20.33 28.82 9.23
C ARG A 149 20.00 27.34 9.09
N VAL A 150 20.28 26.56 10.13
CA VAL A 150 19.92 25.14 10.19
C VAL A 150 18.56 24.98 10.84
N VAL A 151 17.67 24.25 10.18
CA VAL A 151 16.34 23.88 10.70
C VAL A 151 16.34 22.38 10.97
N THR A 152 16.07 22.01 12.22
CA THR A 152 15.97 20.61 12.65
C THR A 152 14.50 20.16 12.62
N LEU A 153 14.24 19.04 11.94
CA LEU A 153 12.93 18.40 11.88
C LEU A 153 12.95 17.15 12.78
N GLU A 154 12.33 17.26 13.94
CA GLU A 154 12.17 16.14 14.87
C GLU A 154 11.10 15.17 14.36
N TYR A 155 11.49 13.92 14.08
CA TYR A 155 10.57 12.93 13.52
C TYR A 155 9.41 12.60 14.45
N ASN A 156 9.60 12.69 15.76
CA ASN A 156 8.59 12.41 16.79
C ASN A 156 7.70 13.63 17.12
N SER A 157 7.81 14.72 16.38
CA SER A 157 6.96 15.90 16.57
C SER A 157 5.55 15.67 16.02
N GLY A 158 4.54 15.74 16.88
CA GLY A 158 3.12 15.66 16.49
C GLY A 158 2.64 16.80 15.58
N MET A 159 3.42 17.87 15.45
CA MET A 159 3.16 18.93 14.48
C MET A 159 3.39 18.47 13.03
N LEU A 160 4.34 17.56 12.83
CA LEU A 160 4.80 17.08 11.52
C LEU A 160 4.33 15.64 11.23
N ASN A 161 4.59 14.72 12.16
CA ASN A 161 4.48 13.29 11.86
C ASN A 161 3.03 12.83 11.75
N ARG A 162 2.73 12.05 10.71
CA ARG A 162 1.40 11.48 10.44
C ARG A 162 1.43 9.96 10.22
N LEU A 163 2.53 9.27 10.55
CA LEU A 163 2.63 7.82 10.45
C LEU A 163 1.56 7.12 11.30
N ASP A 164 1.31 7.60 12.52
CA ASP A 164 0.28 7.03 13.41
C ASP A 164 -1.15 7.14 12.86
N ARG A 165 -1.37 7.95 11.82
CA ARG A 165 -2.67 7.97 11.10
C ARG A 165 -2.86 6.75 10.21
N LEU A 166 -1.83 5.92 10.02
CA LEU A 166 -1.83 4.76 9.13
C LEU A 166 -1.55 3.44 9.86
N THR A 167 -1.00 3.46 11.07
CA THR A 167 -0.62 2.22 11.81
C THR A 167 -1.80 1.31 12.14
N SER A 168 -3.03 1.81 12.11
CA SER A 168 -4.22 0.95 12.21
C SER A 168 -4.40 0.02 11.00
N ALA A 169 -3.89 0.37 9.82
CA ALA A 169 -3.99 -0.46 8.62
C ALA A 169 -3.11 -1.71 8.66
N ASN A 170 -2.13 -1.75 9.56
CA ASN A 170 -1.28 -2.92 9.77
C ASN A 170 -1.28 -3.40 11.23
N TYR A 171 -2.27 -2.99 12.03
CA TYR A 171 -2.44 -3.37 13.43
C TYR A 171 -1.25 -3.02 14.34
N GLY A 172 -0.46 -2.00 13.98
CA GLY A 172 0.76 -1.62 14.70
C GLY A 172 1.91 -2.62 14.53
N MET A 173 1.84 -3.49 13.52
CA MET A 173 2.98 -4.32 13.10
C MET A 173 4.11 -3.43 12.53
N PRO A 174 5.35 -3.94 12.44
CA PRO A 174 6.47 -3.15 11.93
C PRO A 174 6.20 -2.57 10.54
N ILE A 175 6.55 -1.30 10.36
CA ILE A 175 6.64 -0.66 9.03
C ILE A 175 7.88 -1.16 8.29
N ASN A 176 8.00 -0.81 7.01
CA ASN A 176 9.10 -1.23 6.13
C ASN A 176 9.28 -2.75 6.09
N THR A 177 8.16 -3.47 6.18
CA THR A 177 8.12 -4.93 6.28
C THR A 177 7.06 -5.46 5.32
N ASN A 178 7.37 -6.56 4.64
CA ASN A 178 6.40 -7.32 3.87
C ASN A 178 5.46 -8.07 4.84
N LEU A 179 4.20 -7.64 4.87
CA LEU A 179 3.12 -8.19 5.68
C LEU A 179 2.07 -8.92 4.83
N CYS A 180 2.43 -9.32 3.61
CA CYS A 180 1.53 -9.92 2.63
C CYS A 180 0.86 -11.19 3.14
N LYS A 181 1.53 -12.02 3.95
CA LYS A 181 0.91 -13.23 4.52
C LYS A 181 -0.05 -12.87 5.65
N ASN A 182 -1.33 -13.22 5.52
CA ASN A 182 -2.32 -12.91 6.55
C ASN A 182 -1.97 -13.61 7.86
N LYS A 183 -2.20 -12.90 8.97
CA LYS A 183 -1.95 -13.42 10.32
C LYS A 183 -3.25 -13.91 10.93
N PHE A 184 -3.24 -15.13 11.49
CA PHE A 184 -4.38 -15.64 12.25
C PHE A 184 -4.10 -15.47 13.74
N VAL A 185 -5.01 -14.79 14.44
CA VAL A 185 -4.94 -14.61 15.90
C VAL A 185 -6.09 -15.34 16.56
N LYS A 186 -5.85 -15.82 17.79
CA LYS A 186 -6.87 -16.49 18.60
C LYS A 186 -7.25 -15.61 19.78
N HIS A 187 -8.54 -15.48 20.02
CA HIS A 187 -9.07 -14.90 21.25
C HIS A 187 -10.23 -15.76 21.75
N LYS A 188 -10.00 -16.47 22.86
CA LYS A 188 -10.93 -17.49 23.38
C LYS A 188 -11.19 -18.58 22.33
N ASP A 189 -12.44 -18.77 21.94
CA ASP A 189 -12.93 -19.70 20.93
C ASP A 189 -12.88 -19.15 19.49
N LYS A 190 -12.54 -17.86 19.32
CA LYS A 190 -12.54 -17.20 18.02
C LYS A 190 -11.15 -17.24 17.38
N THR A 191 -11.11 -17.61 16.10
CA THR A 191 -9.96 -17.42 15.22
C THR A 191 -10.28 -16.28 14.27
N ILE A 192 -9.40 -15.27 14.20
CA ILE A 192 -9.60 -14.06 13.40
C ILE A 192 -8.44 -13.91 12.44
N MET A 193 -8.73 -13.76 11.15
CA MET A 193 -7.75 -13.44 10.13
C MET A 193 -7.51 -11.92 10.10
N LEU A 194 -6.24 -11.52 10.06
CA LEU A 194 -5.79 -10.14 9.97
C LEU A 194 -5.16 -9.89 8.60
N GLN A 195 -5.68 -8.90 7.89
CA GLN A 195 -5.17 -8.43 6.60
C GLN A 195 -4.37 -7.14 6.84
N ALA A 196 -3.05 -7.27 6.98
CA ALA A 196 -2.18 -6.16 7.36
C ALA A 196 -1.54 -5.52 6.11
N THR A 197 -1.75 -4.22 5.91
CA THR A 197 -1.09 -3.47 4.82
C THR A 197 0.40 -3.40 5.05
N SER A 198 1.19 -3.64 4.00
CA SER A 198 2.64 -3.40 4.04
C SER A 198 2.92 -1.90 3.85
N ILE A 199 3.21 -1.20 4.94
CA ILE A 199 3.44 0.26 4.94
C ILE A 199 4.94 0.51 4.87
N PHE A 200 5.40 1.17 3.80
CA PHE A 200 6.79 1.55 3.60
C PHE A 200 6.93 3.06 3.62
N THR A 201 7.96 3.58 4.29
CA THR A 201 8.29 5.01 4.32
C THR A 201 9.75 5.27 4.02
N GLN A 202 10.00 6.35 3.28
CA GLN A 202 11.33 6.91 3.10
C GLN A 202 11.64 7.81 4.30
N GLY A 203 12.36 7.26 5.28
CA GLY A 203 12.49 7.80 6.63
C GLY A 203 13.17 9.16 6.76
N ASP A 204 14.02 9.51 5.80
CA ASP A 204 14.72 10.81 5.67
C ASP A 204 13.85 11.87 4.96
N GLY A 205 12.64 11.49 4.54
CA GLY A 205 11.68 12.36 3.85
C GLY A 205 12.04 12.67 2.39
N GLU A 206 13.10 12.06 1.85
CA GLU A 206 13.47 12.18 0.45
C GLU A 206 12.51 11.39 -0.46
N LYS A 207 12.75 11.46 -1.77
CA LYS A 207 12.00 10.67 -2.74
C LYS A 207 12.48 9.22 -2.72
N TRP A 208 11.53 8.31 -2.94
CA TRP A 208 11.85 6.91 -3.16
C TRP A 208 12.78 6.69 -4.36
N ASN A 209 13.75 5.81 -4.19
CA ASN A 209 14.50 5.22 -5.29
C ASN A 209 13.58 4.25 -6.05
N PRO A 210 13.42 4.39 -7.38
CA PRO A 210 12.60 3.49 -8.18
C PRO A 210 13.02 2.01 -8.10
N LYS A 211 14.31 1.74 -7.86
CA LYS A 211 14.83 0.38 -7.70
C LYS A 211 14.28 -0.27 -6.42
N ASP A 212 14.31 0.46 -5.30
CA ASP A 212 13.84 -0.04 -4.01
C ASP A 212 12.32 -0.30 -4.04
N ILE A 213 11.56 0.62 -4.67
CA ILE A 213 10.11 0.39 -4.91
C ILE A 213 9.91 -0.90 -5.71
N PHE A 214 10.67 -1.10 -6.78
CA PHE A 214 10.58 -2.31 -7.61
C PHE A 214 10.87 -3.58 -6.81
N GLU A 215 11.96 -3.61 -6.03
CA GLU A 215 12.35 -4.77 -5.22
C GLU A 215 11.29 -5.11 -4.17
N ILE A 216 10.74 -4.10 -3.47
CA ILE A 216 9.65 -4.29 -2.50
C ILE A 216 8.39 -4.85 -3.16
N MET A 217 8.00 -4.32 -4.31
CA MET A 217 6.82 -4.81 -5.03
C MET A 217 7.03 -6.24 -5.57
N MET A 218 8.24 -6.59 -6.01
CA MET A 218 8.59 -7.96 -6.41
C MET A 218 8.46 -8.92 -5.23
N ASP A 219 9.07 -8.60 -4.07
CA ASP A 219 9.03 -9.43 -2.86
C ASP A 219 7.58 -9.72 -2.39
N ILE A 220 6.71 -8.70 -2.41
CA ILE A 220 5.29 -8.85 -2.08
C ILE A 220 4.55 -9.72 -3.12
N SER A 221 4.85 -9.53 -4.40
CA SER A 221 4.23 -10.31 -5.48
C SER A 221 4.63 -11.79 -5.41
N GLU A 222 5.91 -12.07 -5.18
CA GLU A 222 6.43 -13.43 -4.98
C GLU A 222 5.83 -14.09 -3.75
N THR A 223 5.69 -13.35 -2.63
CA THR A 223 5.01 -13.86 -1.44
C THR A 223 3.57 -14.26 -1.73
N SER A 224 2.87 -13.49 -2.57
CA SER A 224 1.50 -13.84 -3.00
C SER A 224 1.49 -15.13 -3.82
N LEU A 225 2.40 -15.26 -4.79
CA LEU A 225 2.51 -16.47 -5.60
C LEU A 225 2.84 -17.71 -4.77
N GLN A 226 3.68 -17.57 -3.74
CA GLN A 226 3.99 -18.66 -2.81
C GLN A 226 2.74 -19.11 -2.04
N ILE A 227 1.90 -18.18 -1.59
CA ILE A 227 0.65 -18.49 -0.87
C ILE A 227 -0.38 -19.14 -1.81
N LEU A 228 -0.44 -18.69 -3.05
CA LEU A 228 -1.28 -19.24 -4.11
C LEU A 228 -0.74 -20.54 -4.73
N GLY A 229 0.39 -21.07 -4.26
CA GLY A 229 1.11 -22.14 -4.94
C GLY A 229 0.28 -23.41 -5.19
N SER A 230 -0.69 -23.73 -4.34
CA SER A 230 -1.63 -24.86 -4.57
C SER A 230 -2.52 -24.65 -5.78
N ASP A 231 -2.92 -23.41 -6.03
CA ASP A 231 -3.89 -23.01 -7.05
C ASP A 231 -3.21 -22.71 -8.39
N LEU A 232 -1.87 -22.76 -8.42
CA LEU A 232 -1.02 -22.55 -9.59
C LEU A 232 -0.25 -23.81 -10.01
N PHE A 233 -0.38 -24.90 -9.24
CA PHE A 233 0.48 -26.08 -9.37
C PHE A 233 0.31 -26.76 -10.74
N ILE A 234 -0.91 -26.85 -11.26
CA ILE A 234 -1.21 -27.53 -12.51
C ILE A 234 -0.57 -26.79 -13.68
N GLN A 235 -0.72 -25.45 -13.74
CA GLN A 235 -0.06 -24.63 -14.76
C GLN A 235 1.48 -24.72 -14.67
N LEU A 236 2.04 -24.77 -13.46
CA LEU A 236 3.49 -24.83 -13.28
C LEU A 236 4.09 -26.19 -13.64
N THR A 237 3.38 -27.29 -13.37
CA THR A 237 3.90 -28.66 -13.54
C THR A 237 3.50 -29.34 -14.84
N LYS A 238 2.45 -28.90 -15.52
CA LYS A 238 2.15 -29.40 -16.88
C LYS A 238 3.32 -29.05 -17.82
N ASP A 239 3.86 -30.08 -18.46
CA ASP A 239 4.76 -29.92 -19.60
C ASP A 239 3.94 -29.44 -20.81
N LYS A 240 4.56 -28.59 -21.63
CA LYS A 240 3.97 -28.13 -22.90
C LYS A 240 3.90 -29.26 -23.90
#